data_AF-A0A955IX91-F1
#
_entry.id   AF-A0A955IX91-F1
#
_cell.length_a   1.000
_cell.length_b   1.000
_cell.length_c   1.000
_cell.angle_alpha   90.00
_cell.angle_beta   90.00
_cell.angle_gamma   90.00
#
_symmetry.space_group_name_H-M   'P 1'
#
loop_
_entity.id
_entity.type
_entity.pdbx_description
1 polymer ?
#
loop_
_entity_poly.entity_id
_entity_poly.type
_entity_poly.pdbx_seq_one_letter_code
_entity_poly.pdbx_strand_id
1 'polypeptide(L)'
;MLLLGSLLLLGGCGNNTRSKQSDGLERYVAESGAVLSPEAGGGSRAEGEWSIVISAVASGRMEHAEALLAAVQNQGGLPGAYIDERTTGLVIAYGRYTGADDKSAKQDLDRIRGMSINDTRPYVGAFIAPPSGDSLKGSDPQFDLRNVKARFGDRAMYTLQIGVYGADDLRDPTPEEISEYRRAAEKAVAELREQGEQAFYYHAAMRSMVTVGVFSRDDHDGSVMPPMESSALKEARKKFPNNTLNGMGIRETVRTEQGKAQRIQRSQLVEIPKR
;
A
#
# COMPACT_ATOMS: atom_id res chain seq x y z
N MET A 1 24.74 -66.73 6.21
CA MET A 1 25.59 -66.28 7.33
C MET A 1 26.27 -64.98 6.90
N LEU A 2 26.02 -63.92 7.67
CA LEU A 2 26.66 -62.59 7.69
C LEU A 2 26.48 -61.65 6.47
N LEU A 3 25.47 -60.78 6.63
CA LEU A 3 25.36 -59.43 6.07
C LEU A 3 26.51 -58.54 6.56
N LEU A 4 27.02 -57.66 5.68
CA LEU A 4 27.78 -56.46 6.06
C LEU A 4 27.15 -55.25 5.39
N GLY A 5 26.48 -54.43 6.21
CA GLY A 5 25.87 -53.17 5.81
C GLY A 5 26.90 -52.04 5.80
N SER A 6 26.82 -51.19 4.77
CA SER A 6 27.46 -49.88 4.76
C SER A 6 26.43 -48.80 5.10
N LEU A 7 26.80 -48.02 6.10
CA LEU A 7 26.09 -46.93 6.74
C LEU A 7 26.22 -45.66 5.88
N LEU A 8 25.12 -45.16 5.31
CA LEU A 8 25.07 -43.83 4.68
C LEU A 8 24.37 -42.87 5.65
N LEU A 9 25.17 -42.02 6.30
CA LEU A 9 24.74 -40.88 7.09
C LEU A 9 24.26 -39.77 6.15
N LEU A 10 22.94 -39.60 6.00
CA LEU A 10 22.34 -38.39 5.45
C LEU A 10 22.25 -37.34 6.56
N GLY A 11 23.28 -36.52 6.69
CA GLY A 11 23.30 -35.34 7.55
C GLY A 11 22.41 -34.24 6.97
N GLY A 12 21.38 -33.85 7.73
CA GLY A 12 20.35 -32.90 7.33
C GLY A 12 20.87 -31.49 7.04
N CYS A 13 20.42 -30.94 5.92
CA CYS A 13 20.34 -29.51 5.66
C CYS A 13 18.85 -29.17 5.47
N GLY A 14 18.19 -28.66 6.50
CA GLY A 14 16.77 -28.36 6.38
C GLY A 14 16.17 -27.78 7.64
N ASN A 15 16.69 -26.65 8.12
CA ASN A 15 15.97 -25.90 9.17
C ASN A 15 16.15 -24.38 9.17
N ASN A 16 16.85 -23.78 8.20
CA ASN A 16 17.14 -22.34 8.24
C ASN A 16 16.27 -21.48 7.30
N THR A 17 15.49 -22.09 6.41
CA THR A 17 14.59 -21.38 5.47
C THR A 17 13.19 -21.16 6.04
N ARG A 18 12.75 -22.02 6.97
CA ARG A 18 11.38 -22.01 7.52
C ARG A 18 11.15 -20.94 8.59
N SER A 19 12.20 -20.53 9.30
CA SER A 19 12.14 -19.53 10.37
C SER A 19 12.14 -18.09 9.84
N LYS A 20 12.81 -17.82 8.72
CA LYS A 20 12.81 -16.47 8.10
C LYS A 20 11.48 -16.15 7.40
N GLN A 21 10.81 -17.19 6.88
CA GLN A 21 9.50 -17.06 6.22
C GLN A 21 8.36 -16.77 7.22
N SER A 22 8.47 -17.24 8.48
CA SER A 22 7.47 -16.95 9.53
C SER A 22 7.54 -15.53 10.05
N ASP A 23 8.73 -14.95 10.15
CA ASP A 23 8.92 -13.60 10.71
C ASP A 23 8.46 -12.49 9.74
N GLY A 24 8.52 -12.76 8.43
CA GLY A 24 8.02 -11.84 7.40
C GLY A 24 6.50 -11.75 7.35
N LEU A 25 5.85 -12.91 7.46
CA LEU A 25 4.40 -13.04 7.47
C LEU A 25 3.77 -12.43 8.75
N GLU A 26 4.47 -12.53 9.90
CA GLU A 26 4.01 -11.94 11.18
C GLU A 26 3.94 -10.40 11.16
N ARG A 27 4.84 -9.72 10.44
CA ARG A 27 4.79 -8.24 10.27
C ARG A 27 3.74 -7.81 9.25
N TYR A 28 3.59 -8.57 8.17
CA TYR A 28 2.56 -8.36 7.15
C TYR A 28 1.14 -8.34 7.76
N VAL A 29 0.91 -9.23 8.73
CA VAL A 29 -0.35 -9.32 9.48
C VAL A 29 -0.63 -8.05 10.29
N ALA A 30 0.39 -7.52 10.99
CA ALA A 30 0.27 -6.31 11.80
C ALA A 30 0.02 -5.05 10.96
N GLU A 31 0.52 -5.01 9.73
CA GLU A 31 0.40 -3.86 8.82
C GLU A 31 -0.83 -3.92 7.90
N SER A 32 -1.51 -5.06 7.81
CA SER A 32 -2.64 -5.27 6.89
C SER A 32 -3.82 -4.29 7.10
N GLY A 33 -4.00 -3.76 8.32
CA GLY A 33 -4.95 -2.67 8.62
C GLY A 33 -4.39 -1.25 8.44
N ALA A 34 -3.06 -1.10 8.35
CA ALA A 34 -2.36 0.17 8.16
C ALA A 34 -2.06 0.48 6.68
N VAL A 35 -2.41 -0.40 5.73
CA VAL A 35 -2.09 -0.26 4.29
C VAL A 35 -2.80 0.93 3.61
N LEU A 36 -3.85 1.46 4.22
CA LEU A 36 -4.47 2.71 3.79
C LEU A 36 -3.69 3.95 4.27
N SER A 37 -2.63 3.75 5.05
CA SER A 37 -1.66 4.79 5.39
C SER A 37 -0.43 4.70 4.47
N PRO A 38 0.05 5.84 3.94
CA PRO A 38 1.10 5.93 2.92
C PRO A 38 2.52 5.44 3.32
N GLU A 39 2.73 4.86 4.50
CA GLU A 39 4.06 4.84 5.15
C GLU A 39 4.87 3.54 5.07
N ALA A 40 4.43 2.50 4.37
CA ALA A 40 5.21 1.26 4.26
C ALA A 40 6.06 1.22 2.97
N GLY A 41 7.37 1.48 3.05
CA GLY A 41 8.29 1.19 1.93
C GLY A 41 9.79 1.31 2.26
N GLY A 42 10.58 0.32 1.84
CA GLY A 42 11.99 0.14 2.19
C GLY A 42 12.88 -0.32 1.02
N GLY A 43 13.22 0.61 0.12
CA GLY A 43 14.18 0.61 -1.00
C GLY A 43 14.59 -0.69 -1.74
N SER A 44 14.32 -0.77 -3.06
CA SER A 44 15.36 -0.57 -4.10
C SER A 44 14.87 -0.48 -5.57
N ARG A 45 15.59 0.36 -6.33
CA ARG A 45 15.79 0.52 -7.80
C ARG A 45 14.70 0.14 -8.82
N ALA A 46 13.48 0.61 -8.62
CA ALA A 46 12.58 1.00 -9.71
C ALA A 46 12.87 2.44 -10.19
N GLU A 47 12.47 2.84 -11.41
CA GLU A 47 12.31 4.27 -11.72
C GLU A 47 11.41 4.88 -10.64
N GLY A 48 12.01 5.76 -9.84
CA GLY A 48 11.54 5.96 -8.49
C GLY A 48 10.20 6.69 -8.40
N GLU A 49 9.17 6.00 -7.93
CA GLU A 49 7.83 6.52 -7.76
C GLU A 49 7.73 7.53 -6.56
N TRP A 50 8.66 7.47 -5.61
CA TRP A 50 8.77 8.44 -4.51
C TRP A 50 9.42 9.75 -4.97
N SER A 51 9.12 10.85 -4.30
CA SER A 51 9.75 12.15 -4.59
C SER A 51 9.96 12.95 -3.32
N ILE A 52 10.78 13.99 -3.38
CA ILE A 52 10.85 15.00 -2.33
C ILE A 52 9.84 16.09 -2.66
N VAL A 53 8.83 16.27 -1.80
CA VAL A 53 7.89 17.38 -1.87
C VAL A 53 8.57 18.64 -1.34
N ILE A 54 8.66 19.66 -2.19
CA ILE A 54 9.24 20.97 -1.89
C ILE A 54 8.19 21.90 -1.29
N SER A 55 7.02 21.96 -1.91
CA SER A 55 5.91 22.80 -1.44
C SER A 55 4.58 22.30 -1.98
N ALA A 56 3.52 22.43 -1.19
CA ALA A 56 2.15 22.34 -1.67
C ALA A 56 1.76 23.62 -2.43
N VAL A 57 0.92 23.48 -3.46
CA VAL A 57 0.34 24.62 -4.18
C VAL A 57 -0.99 24.96 -3.52
N ALA A 58 -0.99 25.98 -2.65
CA ALA A 58 -2.13 26.32 -1.78
C ALA A 58 -3.46 26.49 -2.51
N SER A 59 -3.44 26.98 -3.75
CA SER A 59 -4.66 27.21 -4.54
C SER A 59 -5.19 25.98 -5.29
N GLY A 60 -4.38 24.92 -5.42
CA GLY A 60 -4.68 23.78 -6.29
C GLY A 60 -4.79 24.08 -7.80
N ARG A 61 -4.53 25.32 -8.24
CA ARG A 61 -4.61 25.73 -9.66
C ARG A 61 -3.29 25.51 -10.39
N MET A 62 -3.34 24.95 -11.60
CA MET A 62 -2.16 24.67 -12.43
C MET A 62 -1.33 25.92 -12.74
N GLU A 63 -1.97 27.04 -13.09
CA GLU A 63 -1.30 28.31 -13.36
C GLU A 63 -0.40 28.77 -12.20
N HIS A 64 -0.87 28.61 -10.96
CA HIS A 64 -0.07 28.94 -9.77
C HIS A 64 1.05 27.91 -9.54
N ALA A 65 0.80 26.64 -9.87
CA ALA A 65 1.83 25.60 -9.80
C ALA A 65 2.96 25.89 -10.78
N GLU A 66 2.66 26.31 -12.00
CA GLU A 66 3.65 26.70 -13.03
C GLU A 66 4.49 27.91 -12.60
N ALA A 67 3.85 28.94 -12.04
CA ALA A 67 4.56 30.11 -11.52
C ALA A 67 5.49 29.74 -10.34
N LEU A 68 5.00 28.90 -9.42
CA LEU A 68 5.78 28.42 -8.28
C LEU A 68 6.95 27.52 -8.74
N LEU A 69 6.70 26.64 -9.71
CA LEU A 69 7.73 25.80 -10.32
C LEU A 69 8.84 26.65 -10.93
N ALA A 70 8.47 27.66 -11.72
CA ALA A 70 9.43 28.57 -12.35
C ALA A 70 10.29 29.31 -11.30
N ALA A 71 9.70 29.73 -10.18
CA ALA A 71 10.45 30.33 -9.09
C ALA A 71 11.43 29.33 -8.45
N VAL A 72 10.98 28.10 -8.15
CA VAL A 72 11.80 27.03 -7.57
C VAL A 72 12.96 26.63 -8.49
N GLN A 73 12.72 26.55 -9.80
CA GLN A 73 13.76 26.19 -10.78
C GLN A 73 14.78 27.31 -10.98
N ASN A 74 14.33 28.55 -11.18
CA ASN A 74 15.20 29.65 -11.62
C ASN A 74 15.84 30.42 -10.46
N GLN A 75 15.09 30.67 -9.39
CA GLN A 75 15.53 31.46 -8.23
C GLN A 75 15.86 30.54 -7.04
N GLY A 76 15.14 29.43 -6.98
CA GLY A 76 15.21 28.44 -5.93
C GLY A 76 16.34 27.41 -6.06
N GLY A 77 17.11 27.43 -7.15
CA GLY A 77 18.27 26.55 -7.35
C GLY A 77 17.94 25.06 -7.51
N LEU A 78 16.68 24.71 -7.85
CA LEU A 78 16.24 23.33 -8.08
C LEU A 78 15.75 23.14 -9.51
N PRO A 79 16.63 23.15 -10.53
CA PRO A 79 16.24 23.06 -11.94
C PRO A 79 15.55 21.74 -12.30
N GLY A 80 15.79 20.67 -11.53
CA GLY A 80 15.14 19.37 -11.70
C GLY A 80 13.79 19.24 -10.98
N ALA A 81 13.25 20.31 -10.40
CA ALA A 81 11.91 20.28 -9.82
C ALA A 81 10.84 20.13 -10.91
N TYR A 82 9.69 19.56 -10.56
CA TYR A 82 8.54 19.37 -11.45
C TYR A 82 7.23 19.50 -10.67
N ILE A 83 6.11 19.70 -11.37
CA ILE A 83 4.77 19.65 -10.77
C ILE A 83 4.33 18.19 -10.69
N ASP A 84 3.82 17.79 -9.52
CA ASP A 84 3.26 16.48 -9.31
C ASP A 84 1.82 16.58 -8.79
N GLU A 85 0.93 15.73 -9.32
CA GLU A 85 -0.46 15.67 -8.89
C GLU A 85 -0.60 14.66 -7.76
N ARG A 86 -0.96 15.17 -6.58
CA ARG A 86 -1.14 14.35 -5.38
C ARG A 86 -2.61 14.27 -5.04
N THR A 87 -2.99 13.22 -4.29
CA THR A 87 -4.33 13.06 -3.72
C THR A 87 -4.77 14.33 -2.96
N THR A 88 -3.82 14.99 -2.28
CA THR A 88 -4.04 16.23 -1.52
C THR A 88 -3.97 17.52 -2.34
N GLY A 89 -3.74 17.44 -3.66
CA GLY A 89 -3.62 18.60 -4.57
C GLY A 89 -2.28 18.65 -5.32
N LEU A 90 -2.02 19.77 -5.99
CA LEU A 90 -0.77 19.98 -6.73
C LEU A 90 0.38 20.26 -5.76
N VAL A 91 1.55 19.69 -6.04
CA VAL A 91 2.79 19.96 -5.31
C VAL A 91 3.94 20.24 -6.28
N ILE A 92 4.96 20.94 -5.79
CA ILE A 92 6.27 20.98 -6.44
C ILE A 92 7.12 19.87 -5.83
N ALA A 93 7.60 18.97 -6.67
CA ALA A 93 8.38 17.80 -6.30
C ALA A 93 9.78 17.84 -6.92
N TYR A 94 10.70 17.07 -6.35
CA TYR A 94 12.06 16.91 -6.85
C TYR A 94 12.48 15.44 -6.76
N GLY A 95 13.19 14.98 -7.79
CA GLY A 95 13.72 13.62 -7.86
C GLY A 95 12.66 12.54 -8.01
N ARG A 96 13.16 11.32 -8.23
CA ARG A 96 12.39 10.08 -8.41
C ARG A 96 13.15 8.99 -7.68
N TYR A 97 12.60 8.49 -6.57
CA TYR A 97 13.27 7.60 -5.62
C TYR A 97 12.50 6.32 -5.37
N THR A 98 13.21 5.31 -4.87
CA THR A 98 12.70 3.95 -4.83
C THR A 98 11.88 3.66 -3.56
N GLY A 99 12.05 4.48 -2.53
CA GLY A 99 11.37 4.34 -1.25
C GLY A 99 11.69 5.49 -0.30
N ALA A 100 11.00 5.52 0.85
CA ALA A 100 11.27 6.47 1.93
C ALA A 100 12.71 6.38 2.45
N ASP A 101 13.27 5.16 2.46
CA ASP A 101 14.60 4.88 2.99
C ASP A 101 15.74 4.97 1.98
N ASP A 102 15.45 5.35 0.74
CA ASP A 102 16.43 5.46 -0.33
C ASP A 102 17.58 6.41 0.06
N LYS A 103 18.82 5.92 0.00
CA LYS A 103 20.02 6.69 0.38
C LYS A 103 20.17 7.95 -0.46
N SER A 104 19.84 7.89 -1.75
CA SER A 104 19.90 9.04 -2.65
C SER A 104 18.80 10.06 -2.32
N ALA A 105 17.61 9.61 -1.94
CA ALA A 105 16.54 10.49 -1.47
C ALA A 105 16.93 11.24 -0.20
N LYS A 106 17.53 10.54 0.78
CA LYS A 106 18.01 11.15 2.03
C LYS A 106 19.11 12.19 1.77
N GLN A 107 20.08 11.85 0.92
CA GLN A 107 21.15 12.77 0.53
C GLN A 107 20.62 14.02 -0.17
N ASP A 108 19.68 13.86 -1.11
CA ASP A 108 19.04 15.00 -1.79
C ASP A 108 18.18 15.81 -0.83
N LEU A 109 17.43 15.18 0.07
CA LEU A 109 16.61 15.86 1.06
C LEU A 109 17.47 16.72 2.00
N ASP A 110 18.57 16.17 2.50
CA ASP A 110 19.49 16.90 3.37
C ASP A 110 20.13 18.08 2.63
N ARG A 111 20.56 17.86 1.38
CA ARG A 111 21.08 18.92 0.50
C ARG A 111 20.04 20.03 0.30
N ILE A 112 18.81 19.68 -0.05
CA ILE A 112 17.71 20.61 -0.34
C ILE A 112 17.33 21.41 0.92
N ARG A 113 17.12 20.75 2.06
CA ARG A 113 16.82 21.41 3.35
C ARG A 113 17.94 22.32 3.82
N GLY A 114 19.18 22.01 3.45
CA GLY A 114 20.38 22.79 3.77
C GLY A 114 20.59 24.03 2.90
N MET A 115 19.85 24.20 1.80
CA MET A 115 20.03 25.34 0.89
C MET A 115 19.68 26.66 1.58
N SER A 116 20.56 27.64 1.42
CA SER A 116 20.33 29.04 1.79
C SER A 116 20.22 29.88 0.53
N ILE A 117 19.13 30.61 0.39
CA ILE A 117 18.84 31.48 -0.76
C ILE A 117 18.46 32.84 -0.20
N ASN A 118 19.24 33.88 -0.52
CA ASN A 118 19.05 35.24 0.02
C ASN A 118 18.90 35.23 1.55
N ASP A 119 19.78 34.49 2.24
CA ASP A 119 19.80 34.31 3.71
C ASP A 119 18.55 33.64 4.31
N THR A 120 17.71 33.02 3.48
CA THR A 120 16.55 32.23 3.91
C THR A 120 16.76 30.75 3.62
N ARG A 121 16.08 29.88 4.39
CA ARG A 121 16.06 28.42 4.16
C ARG A 121 14.67 28.01 3.64
N PRO A 122 14.35 28.26 2.37
CA PRO A 122 12.99 28.10 1.85
C PRO A 122 12.51 26.65 1.86
N TYR A 123 13.41 25.67 1.91
CA TYR A 123 13.08 24.25 1.78
C TYR A 123 13.27 23.45 3.06
N VAL A 124 13.40 24.11 4.22
CA VAL A 124 13.55 23.40 5.51
C VAL A 124 12.39 22.43 5.77
N GLY A 125 11.20 22.73 5.24
CA GLY A 125 10.00 21.89 5.33
C GLY A 125 9.86 20.80 4.26
N ALA A 126 10.80 20.66 3.32
CA ALA A 126 10.71 19.62 2.30
C ALA A 126 10.70 18.22 2.93
N PHE A 127 10.06 17.22 2.32
CA PHE A 127 10.00 15.85 2.86
C PHE A 127 9.84 14.81 1.75
N ILE A 128 10.26 13.57 2.03
CA ILE A 128 10.09 12.44 1.09
C ILE A 128 8.65 11.94 1.17
N ALA A 129 8.00 11.79 0.01
CA ALA A 129 6.61 11.36 -0.12
C ALA A 129 6.48 10.18 -1.12
N PRO A 130 5.55 9.24 -0.87
CA PRO A 130 5.28 8.14 -1.79
C PRO A 130 4.71 8.64 -3.11
N PRO A 131 4.67 7.81 -4.16
CA PRO A 131 3.84 8.08 -5.33
C PRO A 131 2.38 8.33 -4.93
N SER A 132 1.71 9.15 -5.73
CA SER A 132 0.27 9.30 -5.70
C SER A 132 -0.18 9.80 -7.06
N GLY A 133 -1.49 9.70 -7.32
CA GLY A 133 -2.06 10.13 -8.60
C GLY A 133 -2.13 8.97 -9.61
N ASP A 134 -1.86 9.29 -10.88
CA ASP A 134 -2.16 8.46 -12.06
C ASP A 134 -1.38 7.15 -12.14
N SER A 135 -0.17 7.08 -11.58
CA SER A 135 0.62 5.85 -11.57
C SER A 135 -0.02 4.73 -10.74
N LEU A 136 -0.95 5.08 -9.84
CA LEU A 136 -1.69 4.13 -9.03
C LEU A 136 -3.11 3.87 -9.56
N LYS A 137 -3.54 4.51 -10.66
CA LYS A 137 -4.82 4.20 -11.31
C LYS A 137 -4.70 2.83 -11.96
N GLY A 138 -5.73 2.01 -11.79
CA GLY A 138 -5.84 0.76 -12.55
C GLY A 138 -6.50 0.96 -13.91
N SER A 139 -6.63 -0.12 -14.68
CA SER A 139 -7.15 -0.06 -16.06
C SER A 139 -8.62 0.35 -16.16
N ASP A 140 -9.46 -0.03 -15.17
CA ASP A 140 -10.88 0.34 -15.14
C ASP A 140 -11.21 1.27 -13.95
N PRO A 141 -11.41 2.57 -14.17
CA PRO A 141 -11.68 3.53 -13.10
C PRO A 141 -13.00 3.27 -12.36
N GLN A 142 -13.94 2.50 -12.92
CA GLN A 142 -15.16 2.09 -12.21
C GLN A 142 -14.85 1.07 -11.11
N PHE A 143 -13.74 0.36 -11.17
CA PHE A 143 -13.37 -0.62 -10.16
C PHE A 143 -12.33 -0.09 -9.16
N ASP A 144 -11.76 1.09 -9.39
CA ASP A 144 -10.87 1.75 -8.41
C ASP A 144 -11.67 2.23 -7.18
N LEU A 145 -11.24 1.76 -6.00
CA LEU A 145 -11.81 2.10 -4.70
C LEU A 145 -11.77 3.62 -4.41
N ARG A 146 -10.77 4.35 -4.94
CA ARG A 146 -10.66 5.81 -4.78
C ARG A 146 -11.86 6.56 -5.36
N ASN A 147 -12.49 5.98 -6.38
CA ASN A 147 -13.64 6.56 -7.05
C ASN A 147 -14.97 6.21 -6.39
N VAL A 148 -14.98 5.42 -5.30
CA VAL A 148 -16.23 4.98 -4.65
C VAL A 148 -16.96 6.14 -3.98
N LYS A 149 -16.29 6.98 -3.19
CA LYS A 149 -16.97 8.12 -2.53
C LYS A 149 -17.58 9.12 -3.50
N ALA A 150 -16.96 9.29 -4.68
CA ALA A 150 -17.51 10.09 -5.76
C ALA A 150 -18.87 9.59 -6.26
N ARG A 151 -19.10 8.27 -6.19
CA ARG A 151 -20.28 7.58 -6.74
C ARG A 151 -21.35 7.33 -5.68
N PHE A 152 -20.94 6.99 -4.46
CA PHE A 152 -21.82 6.58 -3.37
C PHE A 152 -21.98 7.65 -2.28
N GLY A 153 -21.27 8.77 -2.39
CA GLY A 153 -21.28 9.87 -1.44
C GLY A 153 -20.55 9.55 -0.13
N ASP A 154 -20.62 10.48 0.82
CA ASP A 154 -19.88 10.42 2.10
C ASP A 154 -20.35 9.29 3.05
N ARG A 155 -21.48 8.66 2.73
CA ARG A 155 -21.98 7.47 3.45
C ARG A 155 -21.17 6.21 3.13
N ALA A 156 -20.40 6.19 2.05
CA ALA A 156 -19.46 5.13 1.74
C ALA A 156 -18.24 5.20 2.68
N MET A 157 -18.33 4.54 3.83
CA MET A 157 -17.32 4.62 4.89
C MET A 157 -16.36 3.45 4.86
N TYR A 158 -16.86 2.24 4.61
CA TYR A 158 -16.10 1.01 4.78
C TYR A 158 -16.26 0.06 3.59
N THR A 159 -15.30 -0.83 3.42
CA THR A 159 -15.32 -1.95 2.48
C THR A 159 -14.67 -3.17 3.12
N LEU A 160 -15.04 -4.39 2.71
CA LEU A 160 -14.44 -5.61 3.25
C LEU A 160 -13.22 -6.00 2.42
N GLN A 161 -12.03 -5.97 3.01
CA GLN A 161 -10.81 -6.46 2.37
C GLN A 161 -10.78 -8.00 2.37
N ILE A 162 -10.59 -8.58 1.19
CA ILE A 162 -10.61 -10.03 0.97
C ILE A 162 -9.35 -10.58 0.30
N GLY A 163 -8.52 -9.70 -0.26
CA GLY A 163 -7.23 -10.08 -0.82
C GLY A 163 -6.24 -8.94 -0.89
N VAL A 164 -4.98 -9.31 -0.95
CA VAL A 164 -3.85 -8.43 -1.18
C VAL A 164 -2.90 -9.09 -2.17
N TYR A 165 -2.33 -8.31 -3.08
CA TYR A 165 -1.37 -8.73 -4.07
C TYR A 165 -0.07 -7.96 -3.85
N GLY A 166 1.02 -8.68 -3.58
CA GLY A 166 2.29 -8.09 -3.13
C GLY A 166 3.35 -9.15 -2.85
N ALA A 167 4.56 -8.71 -2.52
CA ALA A 167 5.65 -9.59 -2.10
C ALA A 167 5.29 -10.33 -0.79
N ASP A 168 5.71 -11.59 -0.67
CA ASP A 168 5.45 -12.46 0.48
C ASP A 168 6.64 -12.56 1.45
N ASP A 169 7.77 -11.93 1.12
CA ASP A 169 9.06 -12.11 1.76
C ASP A 169 9.70 -10.80 2.27
N LEU A 170 8.88 -9.77 2.51
CA LEU A 170 9.27 -8.44 3.01
C LEU A 170 10.28 -7.67 2.14
N ARG A 171 10.64 -8.17 0.95
CA ARG A 171 11.47 -7.40 0.04
C ARG A 171 10.63 -6.34 -0.66
N ASP A 172 11.32 -5.30 -1.10
CA ASP A 172 10.76 -4.37 -2.05
C ASP A 172 10.54 -5.07 -3.40
N PRO A 173 9.30 -5.05 -3.93
CA PRO A 173 9.02 -5.65 -5.23
C PRO A 173 9.62 -4.80 -6.36
N THR A 174 10.05 -5.46 -7.43
CA THR A 174 10.52 -4.78 -8.64
C THR A 174 9.34 -4.12 -9.37
N PRO A 175 9.56 -3.15 -10.27
CA PRO A 175 8.47 -2.54 -11.02
C PRO A 175 7.67 -3.56 -11.85
N GLU A 176 8.32 -4.61 -12.37
CA GLU A 176 7.66 -5.69 -13.09
C GLU A 176 6.71 -6.47 -12.19
N GLU A 177 7.14 -6.76 -10.95
CA GLU A 177 6.31 -7.45 -9.96
C GLU A 177 5.16 -6.56 -9.48
N ILE A 178 5.40 -5.27 -9.27
CA ILE A 178 4.34 -4.30 -8.96
C ILE A 178 3.29 -4.30 -10.08
N SER A 179 3.72 -4.26 -11.34
CA SER A 179 2.82 -4.34 -12.51
C SER A 179 2.03 -5.66 -12.53
N GLU A 180 2.68 -6.77 -12.18
CA GLU A 180 2.00 -8.07 -12.06
C GLU A 180 0.98 -8.09 -10.92
N TYR A 181 1.29 -7.54 -9.75
CA TYR A 181 0.36 -7.44 -8.63
C TYR A 181 -0.85 -6.58 -8.96
N ARG A 182 -0.64 -5.44 -9.66
CA ARG A 182 -1.73 -4.58 -10.12
C ARG A 182 -2.64 -5.33 -11.09
N ARG A 183 -2.07 -5.96 -12.12
CA ARG A 183 -2.80 -6.79 -13.09
C ARG A 183 -3.57 -7.93 -12.43
N ALA A 184 -2.96 -8.63 -11.48
CA ALA A 184 -3.59 -9.75 -10.79
C ALA A 184 -4.75 -9.31 -9.90
N ALA A 185 -4.62 -8.18 -9.20
CA ALA A 185 -5.71 -7.60 -8.41
C ALA A 185 -6.88 -7.14 -9.29
N GLU A 186 -6.59 -6.47 -10.42
CA GLU A 186 -7.62 -6.06 -11.38
C GLU A 186 -8.35 -7.26 -11.97
N LYS A 187 -7.62 -8.32 -12.37
CA LYS A 187 -8.22 -9.55 -12.87
C LYS A 187 -9.15 -10.19 -11.83
N ALA A 188 -8.72 -10.28 -10.57
CA ALA A 188 -9.54 -10.84 -9.51
C ALA A 188 -10.82 -10.02 -9.27
N VAL A 189 -10.73 -8.69 -9.36
CA VAL A 189 -11.92 -7.82 -9.28
C VAL A 189 -12.85 -8.04 -10.46
N ALA A 190 -12.32 -8.16 -11.67
CA ALA A 190 -13.14 -8.46 -12.86
C ALA A 190 -13.88 -9.80 -12.71
N GLU A 191 -13.19 -10.86 -12.27
CA GLU A 191 -13.80 -12.17 -12.02
C GLU A 191 -14.90 -12.12 -10.94
N LEU A 192 -14.69 -11.35 -9.87
CA LEU A 192 -15.72 -11.14 -8.84
C LEU A 192 -16.92 -10.35 -9.38
N ARG A 193 -16.67 -9.33 -10.21
CA ARG A 193 -17.72 -8.53 -10.86
C ARG A 193 -18.57 -9.37 -11.80
N GLU A 194 -17.96 -10.27 -12.55
CA GLU A 194 -18.67 -11.25 -13.38
C GLU A 194 -19.57 -12.18 -12.56
N GLN A 195 -19.18 -12.48 -11.31
CA GLN A 195 -19.97 -13.26 -10.36
C GLN A 195 -21.07 -12.44 -9.66
N GLY A 196 -21.23 -11.15 -10.01
CA GLY A 196 -22.23 -10.26 -9.43
C GLY A 196 -21.79 -9.57 -8.14
N GLU A 197 -20.52 -9.66 -7.76
CA GLU A 197 -20.01 -9.03 -6.54
C GLU A 197 -19.73 -7.54 -6.71
N GLN A 198 -19.94 -6.77 -5.65
CA GLN A 198 -19.53 -5.38 -5.60
C GLN A 198 -18.04 -5.26 -5.25
N ALA A 199 -17.14 -5.65 -6.16
CA ALA A 199 -15.69 -5.71 -5.91
C ALA A 199 -14.90 -4.49 -6.41
N PHE A 200 -13.83 -4.10 -5.70
CA PHE A 200 -12.98 -2.97 -6.04
C PHE A 200 -11.51 -3.32 -5.81
N TYR A 201 -10.62 -2.74 -6.62
CA TYR A 201 -9.19 -2.76 -6.37
C TYR A 201 -8.73 -1.42 -5.78
N TYR A 202 -7.62 -1.46 -5.04
CA TYR A 202 -6.88 -0.27 -4.65
C TYR A 202 -5.38 -0.55 -4.78
N HIS A 203 -4.66 0.26 -5.57
CA HIS A 203 -3.21 0.11 -5.70
C HIS A 203 -2.49 1.05 -4.74
N ALA A 204 -1.77 0.50 -3.77
CA ALA A 204 -0.74 1.23 -3.05
C ALA A 204 0.58 1.20 -3.85
N ALA A 205 1.62 1.87 -3.34
CA ALA A 205 2.93 1.94 -4.00
C ALA A 205 3.51 0.54 -4.30
N MET A 206 3.45 -0.38 -3.33
CA MET A 206 4.13 -1.69 -3.41
C MET A 206 3.18 -2.89 -3.46
N ARG A 207 1.88 -2.68 -3.28
CA ARG A 207 0.88 -3.76 -3.20
C ARG A 207 -0.48 -3.28 -3.64
N SER A 208 -1.32 -4.22 -4.02
CA SER A 208 -2.71 -3.97 -4.41
C SER A 208 -3.67 -4.68 -3.47
N MET A 209 -4.81 -4.08 -3.17
CA MET A 209 -5.85 -4.67 -2.34
C MET A 209 -7.08 -4.98 -3.20
N VAL A 210 -7.77 -6.06 -2.86
CA VAL A 210 -9.07 -6.43 -3.41
C VAL A 210 -10.08 -6.40 -2.27
N THR A 211 -11.17 -5.66 -2.50
CA THR A 211 -12.19 -5.40 -1.50
C THR A 211 -13.58 -5.64 -2.08
N VAL A 212 -14.58 -5.90 -1.24
CA VAL A 212 -15.97 -6.13 -1.63
C VAL A 212 -16.94 -5.35 -0.74
N GLY A 213 -18.00 -4.86 -1.37
CA GLY A 213 -19.07 -4.10 -0.73
C GLY A 213 -18.71 -2.65 -0.44
N VAL A 214 -19.74 -1.83 -0.24
CA VAL A 214 -19.65 -0.47 0.26
C VAL A 214 -20.59 -0.37 1.44
N PHE A 215 -20.03 -0.11 2.60
CA PHE A 215 -20.72 -0.12 3.88
C PHE A 215 -20.62 1.25 4.54
N SER A 216 -21.62 1.56 5.35
CA SER A 216 -21.76 2.80 6.09
C SER A 216 -21.63 2.57 7.59
N ARG A 217 -21.83 3.62 8.39
CA ARG A 217 -21.93 3.51 9.85
C ARG A 217 -23.15 2.70 10.31
N ASP A 218 -24.20 2.64 9.48
CA ASP A 218 -25.39 1.83 9.77
C ASP A 218 -25.13 0.33 9.55
N ASP A 219 -24.06 -0.01 8.83
CA ASP A 219 -23.66 -1.39 8.56
C ASP A 219 -22.70 -1.95 9.61
N HIS A 220 -21.94 -1.07 10.27
CA HIS A 220 -21.01 -1.45 11.31
C HIS A 220 -20.91 -0.36 12.38
N ASP A 221 -21.29 -0.71 13.60
CA ASP A 221 -21.03 0.11 14.79
C ASP A 221 -20.22 -0.69 15.81
N GLY A 222 -18.92 -0.41 15.87
CA GLY A 222 -18.00 -0.99 16.83
C GLY A 222 -18.04 -0.34 18.23
N SER A 223 -18.83 0.71 18.43
CA SER A 223 -18.96 1.38 19.73
C SER A 223 -19.94 0.69 20.68
N VAL A 224 -20.80 -0.19 20.15
CA VAL A 224 -21.77 -0.98 20.91
C VAL A 224 -21.28 -2.41 21.15
N MET A 225 -21.77 -3.06 22.21
CA MET A 225 -21.40 -4.44 22.59
C MET A 225 -22.65 -5.33 22.70
N PRO A 226 -22.80 -6.39 21.88
CA PRO A 226 -21.89 -6.78 20.79
C PRO A 226 -21.91 -5.76 19.63
N PRO A 227 -20.83 -5.68 18.81
CA PRO A 227 -20.80 -4.81 17.64
C PRO A 227 -22.00 -5.06 16.74
N MET A 228 -22.63 -3.98 16.29
CA MET A 228 -23.70 -4.08 15.32
C MET A 228 -23.10 -4.37 13.94
N GLU A 229 -23.68 -5.34 13.23
CA GLU A 229 -23.39 -5.59 11.83
C GLU A 229 -24.70 -5.78 11.05
N SER A 230 -24.83 -5.14 9.89
CA SER A 230 -25.98 -5.35 9.00
C SER A 230 -25.99 -6.78 8.42
N SER A 231 -27.14 -7.21 7.89
CA SER A 231 -27.26 -8.50 7.20
C SER A 231 -26.30 -8.58 6.00
N ALA A 232 -26.19 -7.49 5.23
CA ALA A 232 -25.31 -7.41 4.07
C ALA A 232 -23.83 -7.61 4.46
N LEU A 233 -23.36 -6.96 5.52
CA LEU A 233 -21.98 -7.13 6.00
C LEU A 233 -21.74 -8.56 6.51
N LYS A 234 -22.69 -9.15 7.25
CA LYS A 234 -22.60 -10.54 7.71
C LYS A 234 -22.53 -11.53 6.55
N GLU A 235 -23.34 -11.33 5.51
CA GLU A 235 -23.34 -12.15 4.30
C GLU A 235 -22.01 -12.02 3.54
N ALA A 236 -21.49 -10.81 3.39
CA ALA A 236 -20.18 -10.58 2.77
C ALA A 236 -19.06 -11.30 3.55
N ARG A 237 -19.03 -11.18 4.88
CA ARG A 237 -18.06 -11.90 5.73
C ARG A 237 -18.21 -13.42 5.66
N LYS A 238 -19.44 -13.92 5.53
CA LYS A 238 -19.69 -15.36 5.37
C LYS A 238 -19.20 -15.86 4.01
N LYS A 239 -19.41 -15.09 2.95
CA LYS A 239 -18.98 -15.42 1.58
C LYS A 239 -17.47 -15.31 1.41
N PHE A 240 -16.86 -14.31 2.04
CA PHE A 240 -15.42 -14.05 2.01
C PHE A 240 -14.87 -14.05 3.44
N PRO A 241 -14.66 -15.24 4.04
CA PRO A 241 -14.26 -15.33 5.44
C PRO A 241 -12.78 -15.03 5.67
N ASN A 242 -11.94 -15.21 4.66
CA ASN A 242 -10.48 -15.20 4.79
C ASN A 242 -9.86 -14.19 3.84
N ASN A 243 -8.87 -13.46 4.35
CA ASN A 243 -8.02 -12.61 3.53
C ASN A 243 -6.94 -13.47 2.85
N THR A 244 -6.62 -13.12 1.61
CA THR A 244 -5.63 -13.84 0.79
C THR A 244 -4.43 -12.95 0.44
N LEU A 245 -3.27 -13.57 0.22
CA LEU A 245 -2.07 -12.98 -0.36
C LEU A 245 -1.80 -13.68 -1.70
N ASN A 246 -1.85 -12.93 -2.80
CA ASN A 246 -1.71 -13.45 -4.16
C ASN A 246 -2.66 -14.64 -4.43
N GLY A 247 -3.88 -14.59 -3.89
CA GLY A 247 -4.89 -15.66 -3.99
C GLY A 247 -4.71 -16.84 -3.02
N MET A 248 -3.66 -16.84 -2.20
CA MET A 248 -3.42 -17.89 -1.20
C MET A 248 -3.85 -17.42 0.20
N GLY A 249 -4.41 -18.31 1.03
CA GLY A 249 -4.78 -17.96 2.41
C GLY A 249 -3.56 -17.55 3.25
N ILE A 250 -3.66 -16.41 3.94
CA ILE A 250 -2.59 -15.91 4.81
C ILE A 250 -2.64 -16.65 6.15
N ARG A 251 -1.53 -17.24 6.57
CA ARG A 251 -1.39 -17.77 7.94
C ARG A 251 -0.82 -16.70 8.84
N GLU A 252 -1.49 -16.44 9.95
CA GLU A 252 -1.05 -15.48 10.95
C GLU A 252 -0.80 -16.14 12.29
N THR A 253 0.32 -15.77 12.92
CA THR A 253 0.57 -16.11 14.32
C THR A 253 -0.11 -15.07 15.20
N VAL A 254 -1.11 -15.49 15.98
CA VAL A 254 -1.75 -14.65 16.98
C VAL A 254 -1.35 -15.06 18.39
N ARG A 255 -1.28 -14.07 19.27
CA ARG A 255 -1.08 -14.31 20.70
C ARG A 255 -2.43 -14.59 21.34
N THR A 256 -2.55 -15.74 21.99
CA THR A 256 -3.72 -16.18 22.74
C THR A 256 -3.36 -16.35 24.21
N GLU A 257 -4.36 -16.53 25.07
CA GLU A 257 -4.15 -16.85 26.50
C GLU A 257 -3.30 -18.11 26.71
N GLN A 258 -3.31 -19.04 25.73
CA GLN A 258 -2.58 -20.31 25.74
C GLN A 258 -1.21 -20.24 25.02
N GLY A 259 -0.78 -19.06 24.56
CA GLY A 259 0.47 -18.85 23.83
C GLY A 259 0.26 -18.46 22.36
N LYS A 260 1.28 -18.70 21.51
CA LYS A 260 1.21 -18.41 20.07
C LYS A 260 0.37 -19.48 19.36
N ALA A 261 -0.64 -19.06 18.59
CA ALA A 261 -1.46 -19.93 17.76
C ALA A 261 -1.41 -19.47 16.31
N GLN A 262 -1.35 -20.42 15.37
CA GLN A 262 -1.46 -20.15 13.94
C GLN A 262 -2.94 -20.18 13.53
N ARG A 263 -3.42 -19.16 12.82
CA ARG A 263 -4.76 -19.17 12.22
C ARG A 263 -4.73 -18.57 10.81
N ILE A 264 -5.77 -18.82 10.02
CA ILE A 264 -5.94 -18.13 8.75
C ILE A 264 -6.42 -16.71 9.04
N GLN A 265 -5.81 -15.72 8.41
CA GLN A 265 -6.21 -14.33 8.53
C GLN A 265 -7.62 -14.15 7.98
N ARG A 266 -8.49 -13.53 8.76
CA ARG A 266 -9.87 -13.24 8.36
C ARG A 266 -9.93 -12.00 7.49
N SER A 267 -10.94 -11.95 6.62
CA SER A 267 -11.30 -10.71 5.93
C SER A 267 -11.70 -9.63 6.95
N GLN A 268 -11.26 -8.41 6.69
CA GLN A 268 -11.37 -7.31 7.65
C GLN A 268 -12.03 -6.10 7.01
N LEU A 269 -12.78 -5.37 7.82
CA LEU A 269 -13.41 -4.14 7.39
C LEU A 269 -12.34 -3.04 7.40
N VAL A 270 -12.19 -2.33 6.29
CA VAL A 270 -11.24 -1.23 6.13
C VAL A 270 -11.97 0.02 5.67
N GLU A 271 -11.39 1.19 5.94
CA GLU A 271 -11.99 2.45 5.50
C GLU A 271 -11.87 2.64 3.99
N ILE A 272 -12.88 3.24 3.37
CA ILE A 272 -12.76 3.71 1.99
C ILE A 272 -11.89 4.97 2.01
N PRO A 273 -10.81 5.04 1.20
CA PRO A 273 -9.90 6.18 1.16
C PRO A 273 -10.64 7.52 1.06
N LYS A 274 -10.10 8.54 1.71
CA LYS A 274 -10.48 9.92 1.42
C LYS A 274 -9.91 10.29 0.05
N ARG A 275 -10.64 11.17 -0.65
CA ARG A 275 -10.15 11.79 -1.88
C ARG A 275 -8.90 12.62 -1.62
#